data_AF-A0A2V9MLQ3-F1
#
_entry.id   AF-A0A2V9MLQ3-F1
#
_cell.length_a   1.000
_cell.length_b   1.000
_cell.length_c   1.000
_cell.angle_alpha   90.00
_cell.angle_beta   90.00
_cell.angle_gamma   90.00
#
_symmetry.space_group_name_H-M   'P 1'
#
loop_
_entity.id
_entity.type
_entity.pdbx_description
1 polymer ?
#
loop_
_entity_poly.entity_id
_entity_poly.type
_entity_poly.pdbx_seq_one_letter_code
_entity_poly.pdbx_strand_id
1 'polypeptide(L)'
;MEEIWRAMRTSHTERAVTLLATDVQPGATGQAQIQCSSTAGVLDQCFEVRFQRLLQRASYDLRVDGAIYATFRADANGSGGVVFQNQQTDSDEGNWDGAQRQDTENCSGGTADRRQSGPTTDLEGARQLAHVLLQASLKHADRSEGDKDMPLPLPTALTPVTNIHLVEVVDSSGRVGLKGNFSGTSRQNMVAIAYIGLCPASGLQASGETLISFKARGKSRKQSMLVEATGLAPGSYKIVINGNTAGKLNSRSGHARFMKTKKKNTLPLEIDSVLAITSLQVLDSSDQIVLSGRLGNS
;
A
#
# COMPACT_ATOMS: atom_id res chain seq x y z
N MET A 1 23.30 3.12 -16.82
CA MET A 1 22.07 2.33 -16.59
C MET A 1 21.80 2.14 -15.09
N GLU A 2 22.84 1.93 -14.26
CA GLU A 2 22.77 2.03 -12.79
C GLU A 2 22.11 3.32 -12.27
N GLU A 3 22.34 4.46 -12.92
CA GLU A 3 21.80 5.76 -12.50
C GLU A 3 20.27 5.85 -12.67
N ILE A 4 19.72 5.18 -13.68
CA ILE A 4 18.26 5.02 -13.87
C ILE A 4 17.71 4.12 -12.75
N TRP A 5 18.47 3.10 -12.36
CA TRP A 5 18.16 2.21 -11.25
C TRP A 5 18.14 2.96 -9.91
N ARG A 6 19.13 3.84 -9.67
CA ARG A 6 19.23 4.67 -8.46
C ARG A 6 18.10 5.70 -8.39
N ALA A 7 17.72 6.30 -9.52
CA ALA A 7 16.56 7.19 -9.62
C ALA A 7 15.20 6.47 -9.57
N MET A 8 15.15 5.16 -9.85
CA MET A 8 13.94 4.34 -9.73
C MET A 8 13.73 3.77 -8.33
N ARG A 9 14.78 3.69 -7.50
CA ARG A 9 14.68 3.23 -6.10
C ARG A 9 13.96 4.20 -5.18
N THR A 10 13.82 5.46 -5.59
CA THR A 10 13.04 6.46 -4.86
C THR A 10 11.94 6.96 -5.77
N SER A 11 10.75 6.40 -5.60
CA SER A 11 9.55 7.01 -6.17
C SER A 11 8.87 7.84 -5.12
N HIS A 12 8.38 9.00 -5.52
CA HIS A 12 7.51 9.82 -4.69
C HIS A 12 6.31 10.23 -5.53
N THR A 13 5.11 9.87 -5.08
CA THR A 13 3.85 10.33 -5.61
C THR A 13 3.10 11.08 -4.53
N GLU A 14 2.63 12.26 -4.90
CA GLU A 14 1.83 13.12 -4.05
C GLU A 14 0.56 13.52 -4.81
N ARG A 15 -0.59 13.35 -4.16
CA ARG A 15 -1.88 13.86 -4.66
C ARG A 15 -2.52 14.68 -3.56
N ALA A 16 -3.02 15.84 -3.91
CA ALA A 16 -3.80 16.67 -3.01
C ALA A 16 -5.13 17.04 -3.66
N VAL A 17 -6.17 17.16 -2.83
CA VAL A 17 -7.47 17.68 -3.20
C VAL A 17 -7.95 18.67 -2.14
N THR A 18 -8.54 19.78 -2.59
CA THR A 18 -9.24 20.71 -1.70
C THR A 18 -10.57 20.11 -1.30
N LEU A 19 -10.88 20.12 0.00
CA LEU A 19 -12.18 19.78 0.53
C LEU A 19 -13.05 21.04 0.51
N LEU A 20 -14.12 20.99 -0.28
CA LEU A 20 -15.06 22.09 -0.43
C LEU A 20 -16.10 22.04 0.69
N ALA A 21 -16.41 23.20 1.25
CA ALA A 21 -17.53 23.38 2.16
C ALA A 21 -18.86 23.03 1.50
N THR A 22 -19.77 22.49 2.30
CA THR A 22 -21.19 22.36 1.97
C THR A 22 -22.00 23.45 2.69
N ASP A 23 -23.31 23.47 2.47
CA ASP A 23 -24.24 24.36 3.18
C ASP A 23 -24.29 24.12 4.71
N VAL A 24 -23.75 22.99 5.18
CA VAL A 24 -23.68 22.67 6.62
C VAL A 24 -22.62 23.53 7.33
N GLN A 25 -21.52 23.86 6.64
CA GLN A 25 -20.38 24.62 7.18
C GLN A 25 -19.80 25.56 6.10
N PRO A 26 -20.54 26.60 5.65
CA PRO A 26 -20.22 27.38 4.45
C PRO A 26 -18.90 28.17 4.51
N GLY A 27 -18.31 28.32 5.71
CA GLY A 27 -17.01 28.98 5.91
C GLY A 27 -15.81 28.03 6.07
N ALA A 28 -16.06 26.71 6.12
CA ALA A 28 -15.03 25.72 6.35
C ALA A 28 -14.18 25.50 5.10
N THR A 29 -12.92 25.11 5.31
CA THR A 29 -12.05 24.69 4.22
C THR A 29 -11.21 23.51 4.69
N GLY A 30 -10.86 22.61 3.79
CA GLY A 30 -9.91 21.55 4.10
C GLY A 30 -9.07 21.13 2.91
N GLN A 31 -8.13 20.24 3.18
CA GLN A 31 -7.28 19.59 2.21
C GLN A 31 -7.12 18.13 2.61
N ALA A 32 -7.21 17.23 1.64
CA ALA A 32 -6.78 15.85 1.80
C ALA A 32 -5.58 15.59 0.89
N GLN A 33 -4.58 14.89 1.42
CA GLN A 33 -3.32 14.62 0.75
C GLN A 33 -2.98 13.14 0.88
N ILE A 34 -2.49 12.57 -0.20
CA ILE A 34 -2.01 11.20 -0.30
C ILE A 34 -0.55 11.30 -0.72
N GLN A 35 0.33 10.66 0.04
CA GLN A 35 1.73 10.49 -0.30
C GLN A 35 2.05 8.99 -0.37
N CYS A 36 2.76 8.60 -1.41
CA CYS A 36 3.34 7.27 -1.52
C CYS A 36 4.81 7.45 -1.89
N SER A 37 5.69 6.91 -1.06
CA SER A 37 7.08 6.78 -1.41
C SER A 37 7.50 5.32 -1.40
N SER A 38 8.45 4.97 -2.27
CA SER A 38 9.12 3.67 -2.17
C SER A 38 10.60 3.91 -2.11
N THR A 39 11.26 3.34 -1.10
CA THR A 39 12.71 3.41 -0.91
C THR A 39 13.22 1.99 -0.68
N ALA A 40 14.14 1.53 -1.54
CA ALA A 40 14.74 0.19 -1.43
C ALA A 40 13.71 -0.95 -1.31
N GLY A 41 12.55 -0.81 -1.97
CA GLY A 41 11.48 -1.80 -1.95
C GLY A 41 10.51 -1.69 -0.78
N VAL A 42 10.81 -0.89 0.23
CA VAL A 42 9.87 -0.54 1.30
C VAL A 42 8.89 0.50 0.76
N LEU A 43 7.60 0.25 0.92
CA LEU A 43 6.52 1.16 0.50
C LEU A 43 5.99 1.94 1.70
N ASP A 44 6.33 3.23 1.75
CA ASP A 44 5.81 4.18 2.73
C ASP A 44 4.58 4.90 2.15
N GLN A 45 3.51 4.92 2.93
CA GLN A 45 2.23 5.48 2.52
C GLN A 45 1.68 6.34 3.64
N CYS A 46 1.28 7.55 3.27
CA CYS A 46 0.69 8.52 4.16
C CYS A 46 -0.61 9.06 3.54
N PHE A 47 -1.65 9.15 4.36
CA PHE A 47 -2.91 9.80 4.04
C PHE A 47 -3.24 10.82 5.12
N GLU A 48 -3.32 12.08 4.73
CA GLU A 48 -3.50 13.21 5.64
C GLU A 48 -4.74 14.01 5.26
N VAL A 49 -5.49 14.41 6.27
CA VAL A 49 -6.64 15.32 6.13
C VAL A 49 -6.49 16.45 7.11
N ARG A 50 -6.51 17.70 6.62
CA ARG A 50 -6.50 18.92 7.43
C ARG A 50 -7.71 19.78 7.12
N PHE A 51 -8.22 20.48 8.12
CA PHE A 51 -9.36 21.40 7.96
C PHE A 51 -9.25 22.57 8.94
N GLN A 52 -10.00 23.62 8.64
CA GLN A 52 -10.11 24.84 9.43
C GLN A 52 -11.51 25.42 9.30
N ARG A 53 -11.89 26.24 10.30
CA ARG A 53 -13.19 26.93 10.38
C ARG A 53 -14.41 25.99 10.40
N LEU A 54 -14.25 24.79 10.94
CA LEU A 54 -15.37 23.98 11.39
C LEU A 54 -15.97 24.56 12.67
N LEU A 55 -17.16 24.10 13.08
CA LEU A 55 -17.72 24.46 14.38
C LEU A 55 -16.75 24.05 15.49
N GLN A 56 -16.32 25.04 16.29
CA GLN A 56 -15.33 24.88 17.35
C GLN A 56 -15.76 23.83 18.36
N ARG A 57 -14.81 23.00 18.81
CA ARG A 57 -15.06 21.95 19.82
C ARG A 57 -16.20 20.98 19.44
N ALA A 58 -16.63 20.92 18.17
CA ALA A 58 -17.57 19.92 17.69
C ALA A 58 -16.84 18.64 17.26
N SER A 59 -17.55 17.52 17.30
CA SER A 59 -17.03 16.22 16.88
C SER A 59 -17.41 15.94 15.43
N TYR A 60 -16.49 15.33 14.70
CA TYR A 60 -16.65 14.97 13.30
C TYR A 60 -16.08 13.59 13.01
N ASP A 61 -16.69 12.91 12.05
CA ASP A 61 -16.21 11.67 11.47
C ASP A 61 -15.48 11.96 10.16
N LEU A 62 -14.31 11.35 9.98
CA LEU A 62 -13.68 11.22 8.68
C LEU A 62 -14.26 10.00 7.96
N ARG A 63 -14.94 10.25 6.84
CA ARG A 63 -15.38 9.20 5.92
C ARG A 63 -14.51 9.17 4.68
N VAL A 64 -14.07 7.98 4.31
CA VAL A 64 -13.32 7.73 3.07
C VAL A 64 -14.06 6.63 2.31
N ASP A 65 -14.44 6.92 1.07
CA ASP A 65 -15.22 6.01 0.20
C ASP A 65 -16.45 5.39 0.91
N GLY A 66 -17.10 6.17 1.77
CA GLY A 66 -18.32 5.80 2.50
C GLY A 66 -18.10 5.14 3.87
N ALA A 67 -16.89 4.69 4.20
CA ALA A 67 -16.56 4.09 5.49
C ALA A 67 -15.97 5.13 6.46
N ILE A 68 -16.27 5.01 7.76
CA ILE A 68 -15.71 5.88 8.82
C ILE A 68 -14.37 5.30 9.30
N TYR A 69 -13.32 6.14 9.32
CA TYR A 69 -11.98 5.73 9.71
C TYR A 69 -11.43 6.41 10.95
N ALA A 70 -11.92 7.61 11.26
CA ALA A 70 -11.54 8.33 12.47
C ALA A 70 -12.67 9.24 12.92
N THR A 71 -12.73 9.48 14.23
CA THR A 71 -13.56 10.53 14.83
C THR A 71 -12.62 11.49 15.55
N PHE A 72 -12.77 12.78 15.30
CA PHE A 72 -11.95 13.82 15.91
C PHE A 72 -12.80 14.98 16.40
N ARG A 73 -12.17 15.87 17.18
CA ARG A 73 -12.80 17.09 17.68
C ARG A 73 -12.06 18.29 17.13
N ALA A 74 -12.78 19.24 16.53
CA ALA A 74 -12.19 20.50 16.11
C ALA A 74 -11.72 21.30 17.34
N ASP A 75 -10.60 22.00 17.22
CA ASP A 75 -10.04 22.80 18.31
C ASP A 75 -10.85 24.10 18.56
N ALA A 76 -10.33 24.97 19.44
CA ALA A 76 -10.95 26.26 19.76
C ALA A 76 -11.02 27.22 18.55
N ASN A 77 -10.25 26.98 17.49
CA ASN A 77 -10.27 27.77 16.26
C ASN A 77 -11.07 27.07 15.14
N GLY A 78 -11.68 25.92 15.42
CA GLY A 78 -12.38 25.13 14.41
C GLY A 78 -11.43 24.39 13.46
N SER A 79 -10.18 24.20 13.89
CA SER A 79 -9.14 23.53 13.11
C SER A 79 -8.88 22.11 13.61
N GLY A 80 -8.24 21.30 12.78
CA GLY A 80 -7.80 19.96 13.13
C GLY A 80 -7.37 19.16 11.92
N GLY A 81 -7.07 17.90 12.16
CA GLY A 81 -6.69 16.97 11.12
C GLY A 81 -6.43 15.56 11.65
N VAL A 82 -6.15 14.66 10.73
CA VAL A 82 -5.70 13.30 11.02
C VAL A 82 -4.67 12.88 9.99
N VAL A 83 -3.64 12.19 10.45
CA VAL A 83 -2.60 11.61 9.62
C VAL A 83 -2.64 10.11 9.83
N PHE A 84 -2.77 9.34 8.75
CA PHE A 84 -2.58 7.90 8.74
C PHE A 84 -1.28 7.59 8.01
N GLN A 85 -0.43 6.77 8.62
CA GLN A 85 0.80 6.34 8.01
C GLN A 85 0.99 4.84 8.23
N ASN A 86 1.54 4.15 7.24
CA ASN A 86 2.03 2.80 7.48
C ASN A 86 3.02 2.88 8.63
N GLN A 87 2.76 2.13 9.71
CA GLN A 87 3.77 1.98 10.76
C GLN A 87 4.92 1.24 10.11
N GLN A 88 5.96 1.99 9.76
CA GLN A 88 7.24 1.37 9.50
C GLN A 88 7.58 0.70 10.82
N THR A 89 7.58 -0.63 10.84
CA THR A 89 8.32 -1.34 11.86
C THR A 89 9.75 -0.92 11.65
N ASP A 90 10.13 0.18 12.30
CA ASP A 90 11.49 0.37 12.79
C ASP A 90 11.70 -0.75 13.81
N SER A 91 11.71 -1.99 13.31
CA SER A 91 12.07 -3.17 14.07
C SER A 91 13.58 -3.03 14.23
N ASP A 92 13.94 -2.27 15.25
CA ASP A 92 15.21 -2.25 15.97
C ASP A 92 16.29 -3.09 15.28
N GLU A 93 16.94 -2.48 14.29
CA GLU A 93 18.23 -2.97 13.84
C GLU A 93 19.22 -2.79 15.00
N GLY A 94 19.43 -3.86 15.76
CA GLY A 94 20.72 -4.11 16.39
C GLY A 94 20.77 -4.07 17.92
N ASN A 95 20.26 -5.12 18.56
CA ASN A 95 20.97 -5.71 19.70
C ASN A 95 21.52 -7.08 19.28
N TRP A 96 22.62 -7.09 18.51
CA TRP A 96 23.30 -8.30 18.05
C TRP A 96 24.44 -8.76 18.99
N ASP A 97 24.55 -8.21 20.20
CA ASP A 97 25.51 -8.67 21.20
C ASP A 97 24.87 -9.75 22.10
N GLY A 98 24.74 -10.96 21.54
CA GLY A 98 24.13 -12.07 22.25
C GLY A 98 24.45 -13.43 21.64
N ALA A 99 25.73 -13.69 21.35
CA ALA A 99 26.18 -15.04 21.03
C ALA A 99 26.02 -15.98 22.24
N GLN A 100 24.92 -16.74 22.30
CA GLN A 100 24.90 -18.02 23.00
C GLN A 100 24.35 -19.11 22.09
N ARG A 101 25.27 -19.96 21.67
CA ARG A 101 25.02 -21.32 21.18
C ARG A 101 24.13 -22.05 22.19
N GLN A 102 22.99 -22.55 21.74
CA GLN A 102 22.40 -23.75 22.32
C GLN A 102 22.02 -24.70 21.21
N ASP A 103 22.34 -25.95 21.51
CA ASP A 103 22.45 -27.06 20.59
C ASP A 103 21.10 -27.52 20.02
N THR A 104 21.17 -27.98 18.78
CA THR A 104 20.16 -28.73 18.05
C THR A 104 19.80 -30.02 18.77
N GLU A 105 18.54 -30.17 19.21
CA GLU A 105 17.92 -31.49 19.36
C GLU A 105 16.43 -31.48 18.93
N ASN A 106 16.11 -32.43 18.05
CA ASN A 106 14.85 -33.17 17.92
C ASN A 106 13.52 -32.45 17.63
N CYS A 107 13.04 -32.58 16.39
CA CYS A 107 11.61 -32.62 16.09
C CYS A 107 11.25 -33.90 15.32
N SER A 108 10.74 -34.89 16.04
CA SER A 108 10.04 -36.06 15.51
C SER A 108 8.59 -35.70 15.18
N GLY A 109 8.05 -36.34 14.14
CA GLY A 109 6.80 -35.96 13.49
C GLY A 109 5.52 -36.10 14.31
N GLY A 110 4.53 -35.31 13.91
CA GLY A 110 3.13 -35.41 14.32
C GLY A 110 2.22 -35.17 13.11
N THR A 111 1.62 -36.24 12.61
CA THR A 111 0.49 -36.23 11.67
C THR A 111 -0.80 -35.88 12.41
N ALA A 112 -1.49 -34.81 12.01
CA ALA A 112 -2.88 -34.58 12.43
C ALA A 112 -3.68 -33.79 11.38
N ASP A 113 -4.61 -34.54 10.77
CA ASP A 113 -6.02 -34.25 10.50
C ASP A 113 -6.44 -32.85 9.97
N ARG A 114 -6.89 -32.82 8.71
CA ARG A 114 -7.35 -31.65 7.97
C ARG A 114 -8.88 -31.65 7.93
N ARG A 115 -9.53 -30.97 8.87
CA ARG A 115 -10.96 -30.63 8.78
C ARG A 115 -11.18 -29.26 8.14
N GLN A 116 -12.20 -29.23 7.28
CA GLN A 116 -12.65 -28.14 6.43
C GLN A 116 -13.13 -26.93 7.25
N SER A 117 -12.81 -25.72 6.79
CA SER A 117 -13.45 -24.47 7.22
C SER A 117 -13.89 -23.69 5.99
N GLY A 118 -15.20 -23.40 5.92
CA GLY A 118 -15.85 -22.70 4.81
C GLY A 118 -15.54 -21.21 4.74
N PRO A 119 -16.18 -20.48 3.80
CA PRO A 119 -15.88 -19.09 3.51
C PRO A 119 -16.41 -18.16 4.61
N THR A 120 -15.51 -17.62 5.44
CA THR A 120 -15.81 -16.50 6.33
C THR A 120 -15.57 -15.19 5.60
N THR A 121 -16.60 -14.66 4.95
CA THR A 121 -16.61 -13.29 4.46
C THR A 121 -17.18 -12.34 5.51
N ASP A 122 -16.50 -11.20 5.69
CA ASP A 122 -16.97 -9.91 6.25
C ASP A 122 -16.88 -9.65 7.77
N LEU A 123 -16.75 -10.67 8.64
CA LEU A 123 -16.69 -10.40 10.10
C LEU A 123 -15.33 -9.85 10.58
N GLU A 124 -14.24 -10.25 9.92
CA GLU A 124 -12.86 -9.89 10.29
C GLU A 124 -12.57 -8.41 10.02
N GLY A 125 -13.05 -7.89 8.89
CA GLY A 125 -12.90 -6.47 8.53
C GLY A 125 -13.65 -5.54 9.47
N ALA A 126 -14.88 -5.90 9.85
CA ALA A 126 -15.65 -5.15 10.84
C ALA A 126 -14.99 -5.14 12.23
N ARG A 127 -14.36 -6.26 12.64
CA ARG A 127 -13.60 -6.34 13.89
C ARG A 127 -12.34 -5.48 13.88
N GLN A 128 -11.59 -5.48 12.78
CA GLN A 128 -10.41 -4.62 12.63
C GLN A 128 -10.80 -3.14 12.66
N LEU A 129 -11.89 -2.75 11.98
CA LEU A 129 -12.40 -1.38 12.04
C LEU A 129 -12.85 -0.99 13.46
N ALA A 130 -13.59 -1.86 14.16
CA ALA A 130 -14.01 -1.59 15.53
C ALA A 130 -12.82 -1.40 16.47
N HIS A 131 -11.76 -2.20 16.32
CA HIS A 131 -10.54 -2.08 17.12
C HIS A 131 -9.79 -0.77 16.83
N VAL A 132 -9.65 -0.39 15.55
CA VAL A 132 -9.02 0.89 15.15
C VAL A 132 -9.83 2.08 15.68
N LEU A 133 -11.17 2.05 15.57
CA LEU A 133 -12.04 3.11 16.08
C LEU A 133 -11.95 3.23 17.60
N LEU A 134 -11.87 2.11 18.33
CA LEU A 134 -11.71 2.12 19.78
C LEU A 134 -10.35 2.71 20.21
N GLN A 135 -9.26 2.34 19.52
CA GLN A 135 -7.94 2.87 19.78
C GLN A 135 -7.83 4.37 19.46
N ALA A 136 -8.41 4.82 18.34
CA ALA A 136 -8.46 6.23 18.00
C ALA A 136 -9.26 7.03 19.03
N SER A 137 -10.45 6.54 19.41
CA SER A 137 -11.33 7.20 20.37
C SER A 137 -10.68 7.38 21.75
N LEU A 138 -10.01 6.34 22.26
CA LEU A 138 -9.34 6.40 23.57
C LEU A 138 -8.11 7.31 23.58
N LYS A 139 -7.39 7.42 22.45
CA LYS A 139 -6.16 8.23 22.38
C LYS A 139 -6.43 9.74 22.28
N HIS A 140 -7.64 10.13 21.87
CA HIS A 140 -8.02 11.53 21.70
C HIS A 140 -8.70 12.17 22.91
N ALA A 141 -9.10 11.39 23.93
CA ALA A 141 -9.86 11.92 25.06
C ALA A 141 -9.02 12.72 26.08
N ASP A 142 -7.69 12.56 26.10
CA ASP A 142 -6.82 13.12 27.16
C ASP A 142 -5.55 13.84 26.63
N ARG A 143 -5.48 14.12 25.33
CA ARG A 143 -4.32 14.80 24.74
C ARG A 143 -4.38 16.31 24.99
N SER A 144 -3.49 16.78 25.87
CA SER A 144 -3.18 18.21 26.01
C SER A 144 -2.70 18.77 24.67
N GLU A 145 -2.91 20.07 24.43
CA GLU A 145 -2.78 20.76 23.13
C GLU A 145 -1.40 20.69 22.44
N GLY A 146 -0.41 19.97 22.98
CA GLY A 146 0.97 19.88 22.49
C GLY A 146 1.35 18.63 21.68
N ASP A 147 0.55 17.56 21.63
CA ASP A 147 0.90 16.29 20.95
C ASP A 147 0.02 16.03 19.71
N LYS A 148 -0.08 17.05 18.82
CA LYS A 148 -1.13 17.12 17.78
C LYS A 148 -0.92 16.28 16.52
N ASP A 149 0.26 15.71 16.28
CA ASP A 149 0.58 15.16 14.95
C ASP A 149 1.10 13.73 14.96
N MET A 150 0.83 12.94 16.01
CA MET A 150 1.28 11.55 15.97
C MET A 150 0.44 10.73 14.97
N PRO A 151 1.06 10.15 13.93
CA PRO A 151 0.33 9.43 12.90
C PRO A 151 -0.39 8.21 13.49
N LEU A 152 -1.62 8.00 13.03
CA LEU A 152 -2.37 6.78 13.27
C LEU A 152 -1.87 5.69 12.33
N PRO A 153 -1.92 4.40 12.73
CA PRO A 153 -1.62 3.32 11.80
C PRO A 153 -2.56 3.38 10.59
N LEU A 154 -2.03 3.25 9.39
CA LEU A 154 -2.82 3.23 8.17
C LEU A 154 -3.72 1.98 8.14
N PRO A 155 -5.05 2.13 8.11
CA PRO A 155 -5.98 1.01 8.00
C PRO A 155 -5.72 0.22 6.72
N THR A 156 -5.77 -1.11 6.79
CA THR A 156 -5.58 -2.00 5.64
C THR A 156 -6.56 -1.71 4.50
N ALA A 157 -7.79 -1.27 4.82
CA ALA A 157 -8.78 -0.87 3.83
C ALA A 157 -8.43 0.44 3.08
N LEU A 158 -7.53 1.26 3.64
CA LEU A 158 -6.94 2.42 2.94
C LEU A 158 -5.62 2.07 2.24
N THR A 159 -5.17 0.82 2.26
CA THR A 159 -3.94 0.37 1.60
C THR A 159 -4.27 -0.38 0.31
N PRO A 160 -3.78 0.09 -0.86
CA PRO A 160 -2.93 1.27 -1.05
C PRO A 160 -3.72 2.59 -1.00
N VAL A 161 -3.11 3.66 -0.46
CA VAL A 161 -3.76 4.99 -0.32
C VAL A 161 -4.13 5.63 -1.66
N THR A 162 -3.53 5.15 -2.74
CA THR A 162 -3.87 5.54 -4.10
C THR A 162 -5.28 5.12 -4.53
N ASN A 163 -5.91 4.17 -3.83
CA ASN A 163 -7.29 3.74 -4.04
C ASN A 163 -8.33 4.65 -3.38
N ILE A 164 -7.93 5.72 -2.69
CA ILE A 164 -8.87 6.66 -2.09
C ILE A 164 -9.49 7.54 -3.19
N HIS A 165 -10.82 7.56 -3.29
CA HIS A 165 -11.54 8.35 -4.28
C HIS A 165 -12.26 9.55 -3.69
N LEU A 166 -12.96 9.36 -2.58
CA LEU A 166 -13.81 10.35 -1.93
C LEU A 166 -13.41 10.51 -0.47
N VAL A 167 -13.29 11.77 -0.03
CA VAL A 167 -13.04 12.13 1.37
C VAL A 167 -14.12 13.10 1.83
N GLU A 168 -14.73 12.78 2.97
CA GLU A 168 -15.80 13.57 3.58
C GLU A 168 -15.51 13.78 5.07
N VAL A 169 -15.74 15.00 5.56
CA VAL A 169 -15.79 15.30 7.00
C VAL A 169 -17.25 15.50 7.36
N VAL A 170 -17.76 14.65 8.26
CA VAL A 170 -19.18 14.53 8.57
C VAL A 170 -19.41 14.94 10.02
N ASP A 171 -20.43 15.76 10.28
CA ASP A 171 -20.78 16.15 11.65
C ASP A 171 -21.45 15.00 12.43
N SER A 172 -21.65 15.19 13.74
CA SER A 172 -22.31 14.20 14.61
C SER A 172 -23.77 13.91 14.23
N SER A 173 -24.39 14.73 13.37
CA SER A 173 -25.75 14.49 12.84
C SER A 173 -25.72 13.72 11.52
N GLY A 174 -24.54 13.26 11.06
CA GLY A 174 -24.38 12.53 9.81
C GLY A 174 -24.38 13.41 8.56
N ARG A 175 -24.29 14.74 8.69
CA ARG A 175 -24.30 15.68 7.57
C ARG A 175 -22.87 15.99 7.13
N VAL A 176 -22.63 15.97 5.82
CA VAL A 176 -21.30 16.25 5.25
C VAL A 176 -21.00 17.75 5.34
N GLY A 177 -19.97 18.14 6.08
CA GLY A 177 -19.51 19.53 6.20
C GLY A 177 -18.41 19.91 5.20
N LEU A 178 -17.51 18.97 4.90
CA LEU A 178 -16.47 19.12 3.88
C LEU A 178 -16.45 17.89 2.97
N LYS A 179 -16.21 18.11 1.67
CA LYS A 179 -16.14 17.03 0.67
C LYS A 179 -15.07 17.29 -0.38
N GLY A 180 -14.27 16.28 -0.70
CA GLY A 180 -13.28 16.32 -1.77
C GLY A 180 -13.20 15.00 -2.54
N ASN A 181 -12.86 15.08 -3.83
CA ASN A 181 -12.83 13.91 -4.71
C ASN A 181 -11.53 13.84 -5.52
N PHE A 182 -10.78 12.76 -5.34
CA PHE A 182 -9.54 12.45 -6.03
C PHE A 182 -9.75 11.94 -7.47
N SER A 183 -10.92 11.39 -7.83
CA SER A 183 -11.19 10.86 -9.19
C SER A 183 -11.11 11.94 -10.29
N GLY A 184 -11.31 13.22 -9.94
CA GLY A 184 -11.21 14.35 -10.86
C GLY A 184 -9.78 14.84 -11.11
N THR A 185 -8.78 14.42 -10.31
CA THR A 185 -7.41 14.94 -10.39
C THR A 185 -6.58 14.32 -11.52
N SER A 186 -7.21 13.75 -12.56
CA SER A 186 -6.60 13.08 -13.73
C SER A 186 -5.51 13.89 -14.48
N ARG A 187 -5.33 15.18 -14.17
CA ARG A 187 -4.24 16.03 -14.67
C ARG A 187 -2.95 15.94 -13.86
N GLN A 188 -2.99 15.43 -12.63
CA GLN A 188 -1.80 15.21 -11.82
C GLN A 188 -1.00 14.03 -12.39
N ASN A 189 0.32 14.20 -12.49
CA ASN A 189 1.21 13.14 -12.94
C ASN A 189 1.21 12.03 -11.89
N MET A 190 0.47 10.95 -12.10
CA MET A 190 0.49 9.82 -11.18
C MET A 190 1.69 8.94 -11.50
N VAL A 191 2.54 8.64 -10.52
CA VAL A 191 3.64 7.68 -10.64
C VAL A 191 3.45 6.57 -9.59
N ALA A 192 2.63 5.57 -9.86
CA ALA A 192 2.56 4.41 -8.96
C ALA A 192 3.77 3.53 -9.23
N ILE A 193 4.52 3.17 -8.18
CA ILE A 193 5.58 2.16 -8.24
C ILE A 193 5.22 1.07 -7.24
N ALA A 194 5.24 -0.17 -7.70
CA ALA A 194 5.14 -1.36 -6.88
C ALA A 194 6.48 -2.10 -6.92
N TYR A 195 6.99 -2.44 -5.74
CA TYR A 195 8.14 -3.31 -5.59
C TYR A 195 7.67 -4.65 -5.02
N ILE A 196 8.16 -5.74 -5.59
CA ILE A 196 7.87 -7.10 -5.11
C ILE A 196 9.19 -7.84 -5.02
N GLY A 197 9.63 -8.12 -3.79
CA GLY A 197 10.71 -9.07 -3.54
C GLY A 197 10.26 -10.48 -3.93
N LEU A 198 11.11 -11.22 -4.63
CA LEU A 198 10.82 -12.58 -5.09
C LEU A 198 11.68 -13.58 -4.31
N CYS A 199 11.00 -14.42 -3.55
CA CYS A 199 11.61 -15.49 -2.78
C CYS A 199 11.62 -16.80 -3.60
N PRO A 200 12.67 -17.64 -3.44
CA PRO A 200 12.71 -18.94 -4.07
C PRO A 200 11.56 -19.82 -3.58
N ALA A 201 10.97 -20.56 -4.51
CA ALA A 201 10.16 -21.71 -4.17
C ALA A 201 11.10 -22.91 -3.99
N SER A 202 11.06 -23.53 -2.80
CA SER A 202 11.62 -24.84 -2.47
C SER A 202 13.05 -25.14 -2.95
N GLY A 203 14.04 -24.92 -2.09
CA GLY A 203 15.40 -25.48 -2.23
C GLY A 203 16.28 -24.89 -3.32
N LEU A 204 15.76 -23.97 -4.14
CA LEU A 204 16.54 -23.22 -5.13
C LEU A 204 17.28 -22.05 -4.46
N GLN A 205 18.55 -21.86 -4.78
CA GLN A 205 19.30 -20.63 -4.49
C GLN A 205 18.99 -19.54 -5.52
N ALA A 206 17.71 -19.27 -5.77
CA ALA A 206 17.28 -18.21 -6.66
C ALA A 206 16.71 -17.05 -5.85
N SER A 207 16.95 -15.83 -6.28
CA SER A 207 16.27 -14.65 -5.75
C SER A 207 15.92 -13.73 -6.90
N GLY A 208 14.99 -12.82 -6.65
CA GLY A 208 14.68 -11.82 -7.62
C GLY A 208 13.97 -10.64 -7.01
N GLU A 209 13.81 -9.64 -7.85
CA GLU A 209 13.05 -8.45 -7.53
C GLU A 209 12.26 -8.03 -8.75
N THR A 210 11.10 -7.46 -8.49
CA THR A 210 10.29 -6.84 -9.53
C THR A 210 10.01 -5.40 -9.17
N LEU A 211 10.26 -4.54 -10.15
CA LEU A 211 9.83 -3.15 -10.14
C LEU A 211 8.76 -2.96 -11.22
N ILE A 212 7.55 -2.62 -10.80
CA ILE A 212 6.48 -2.21 -11.71
C ILE A 212 6.24 -0.72 -11.51
N SER A 213 6.25 0.05 -12.59
CA SER A 213 5.96 1.48 -12.58
C SER A 213 4.84 1.84 -13.54
N PHE A 214 3.91 2.65 -13.07
CA PHE A 214 2.83 3.25 -13.83
C PHE A 214 2.97 4.75 -13.77
N LYS A 215 3.14 5.38 -14.92
CA LYS A 215 3.14 6.83 -15.08
C LYS A 215 1.95 7.25 -15.91
N ALA A 216 0.99 7.97 -15.32
CA ALA A 216 -0.06 8.66 -16.06
C ALA A 216 0.24 10.16 -16.12
N ARG A 217 0.17 10.73 -17.32
CA ARG A 217 0.27 12.18 -17.58
C ARG A 217 -0.82 12.57 -18.57
N GLY A 218 -1.88 13.22 -18.08
CA GLY A 218 -3.04 13.58 -18.89
C GLY A 218 -3.67 12.34 -19.55
N LYS A 219 -3.84 12.37 -20.89
CA LYS A 219 -4.37 11.24 -21.66
C LYS A 219 -3.36 10.10 -21.90
N SER A 220 -2.08 10.33 -21.60
CA SER A 220 -1.04 9.33 -21.81
C SER A 220 -0.83 8.48 -20.56
N ARG A 221 -0.86 7.15 -20.72
CA ARG A 221 -0.53 6.18 -19.68
C ARG A 221 0.67 5.38 -20.16
N LYS A 222 1.78 5.44 -19.42
CA LYS A 222 2.97 4.62 -19.65
C LYS A 222 3.10 3.64 -18.50
N GLN A 223 3.07 2.36 -18.83
CA GLN A 223 3.39 1.28 -17.89
C GLN A 223 4.75 0.71 -18.25
N SER A 224 5.57 0.51 -17.23
CA SER A 224 6.82 -0.21 -17.28
C SER A 224 6.79 -1.33 -16.25
N MET A 225 7.27 -2.49 -16.63
CA MET A 225 7.54 -3.59 -15.72
C MET A 225 8.96 -4.06 -15.97
N LEU A 226 9.71 -4.23 -14.88
CA LEU A 226 11.05 -4.76 -14.85
C LEU A 226 11.07 -5.92 -13.84
N VAL A 227 11.44 -7.11 -14.30
CA VAL A 227 11.70 -8.26 -13.44
C VAL A 227 13.16 -8.62 -13.61
N GLU A 228 13.88 -8.68 -12.50
CA GLU A 228 15.27 -9.12 -12.43
C GLU A 228 15.36 -10.32 -11.49
N ALA A 229 16.06 -11.35 -11.92
CA ALA A 229 16.25 -12.57 -11.16
C ALA A 229 17.69 -13.07 -11.28
N THR A 230 18.20 -13.66 -10.21
CA THR A 230 19.52 -14.28 -10.11
C THR A 230 19.37 -15.70 -9.54
N GLY A 231 20.40 -16.54 -9.74
CA GLY A 231 20.37 -17.95 -9.34
C GLY A 231 19.41 -18.86 -10.12
N LEU A 232 18.84 -18.39 -11.24
CA LEU A 232 17.99 -19.21 -12.12
C LEU A 232 18.83 -20.12 -13.00
N ALA A 233 18.52 -21.41 -13.03
CA ALA A 233 19.10 -22.35 -13.99
C ALA A 233 18.97 -21.83 -15.45
N PRO A 234 19.86 -22.21 -16.38
CA PRO A 234 19.70 -21.84 -17.78
C PRO A 234 18.37 -22.37 -18.33
N GLY A 235 17.55 -21.49 -18.94
CA GLY A 235 16.22 -21.88 -19.39
C GLY A 235 15.30 -20.73 -19.74
N SER A 236 14.09 -21.08 -20.18
CA SER A 236 12.99 -20.15 -20.44
C SER A 236 11.95 -20.26 -19.33
N TYR A 237 11.49 -19.10 -18.88
CA TYR A 237 10.60 -18.94 -17.74
C TYR A 237 9.40 -18.08 -18.13
N LYS A 238 8.27 -18.31 -17.46
CA LYS A 238 7.03 -17.55 -17.59
C LYS A 238 6.90 -16.59 -16.41
N ILE A 239 6.56 -15.34 -16.70
CA ILE A 239 6.22 -14.36 -15.66
C ILE A 239 4.71 -14.32 -15.56
N VAL A 240 4.20 -14.60 -14.37
CA VAL A 240 2.77 -14.64 -14.08
C VAL A 240 2.46 -13.57 -13.02
N ILE A 241 1.51 -12.70 -13.30
CA ILE A 241 1.01 -11.69 -12.36
C ILE A 241 -0.46 -11.97 -12.11
N ASN A 242 -0.86 -12.13 -10.85
CA ASN A 242 -2.24 -12.45 -10.46
C ASN A 242 -2.81 -13.65 -11.26
N GLY A 243 -2.00 -14.66 -11.54
CA GLY A 243 -2.40 -15.81 -12.36
C GLY A 243 -2.38 -15.59 -13.89
N ASN A 244 -2.17 -14.36 -14.37
CA ASN A 244 -2.11 -14.04 -15.79
C ASN A 244 -0.67 -13.99 -16.32
N THR A 245 -0.40 -14.61 -17.46
CA THR A 245 0.94 -14.55 -18.08
C THR A 245 1.24 -13.15 -18.60
N ALA A 246 2.21 -12.48 -17.99
CA ALA A 246 2.62 -11.12 -18.32
C ALA A 246 3.77 -11.06 -19.34
N GLY A 247 4.60 -12.11 -19.39
CA GLY A 247 5.78 -12.17 -20.26
C GLY A 247 6.59 -13.45 -20.12
N LYS A 248 7.71 -13.49 -20.83
CA LYS A 248 8.72 -14.56 -20.77
C LYS A 248 10.07 -13.99 -20.34
N LEU A 249 10.79 -14.76 -19.55
CA LEU A 249 12.10 -14.44 -19.01
C LEU A 249 13.07 -15.55 -19.47
N ASN A 250 14.29 -15.20 -19.89
CA ASN A 250 15.27 -16.21 -20.30
C ASN A 250 16.53 -16.04 -19.44
N SER A 251 16.95 -17.10 -18.76
CA SER A 251 18.22 -17.17 -18.03
C SER A 251 19.25 -17.91 -18.88
N ARG A 252 20.44 -17.34 -19.04
CA ARG A 252 21.58 -18.01 -19.69
C ARG A 252 22.68 -18.40 -18.70
N SER A 253 22.83 -17.64 -17.62
CA SER A 253 24.01 -17.67 -16.76
C SER A 253 23.66 -17.41 -15.29
N GLY A 254 22.53 -17.94 -14.81
CA GLY A 254 22.05 -17.62 -13.46
C GLY A 254 21.26 -16.31 -13.39
N HIS A 255 21.51 -15.36 -14.28
CA HIS A 255 20.83 -14.07 -14.31
C HIS A 255 19.83 -13.98 -15.46
N ALA A 256 18.67 -13.39 -15.17
CA ALA A 256 17.66 -13.11 -16.17
C ALA A 256 16.99 -11.75 -15.91
N ARG A 257 16.64 -11.07 -17.01
CA ARG A 257 15.99 -9.76 -16.99
C ARG A 257 14.86 -9.70 -17.99
N PHE A 258 13.70 -9.20 -17.55
CA PHE A 258 12.56 -8.91 -18.40
C PHE A 258 12.15 -7.46 -18.22
N MET A 259 12.07 -6.73 -19.33
CA MET A 259 11.59 -5.35 -19.32
C MET A 259 10.49 -5.19 -20.36
N LYS A 260 9.30 -4.74 -19.92
CA LYS A 260 8.18 -4.41 -20.78
C LYS A 260 7.80 -2.96 -20.58
N THR A 261 7.96 -2.14 -21.62
CA THR A 261 7.54 -0.74 -21.64
C THR A 261 6.46 -0.54 -22.69
N LYS A 262 5.32 0.05 -22.30
CA LYS A 262 4.21 0.23 -23.23
C LYS A 262 4.47 1.41 -24.19
N LYS A 263 4.71 1.10 -25.46
CA LYS A 263 4.27 1.92 -26.62
C LYS A 263 3.20 1.20 -27.46
N LYS A 264 3.28 -0.14 -27.59
CA LYS A 264 2.32 -0.98 -28.36
C LYS A 264 1.98 -2.37 -27.80
N ASN A 265 2.67 -2.85 -26.75
CA ASN A 265 2.36 -4.15 -26.14
C ASN A 265 1.80 -3.95 -24.74
N THR A 266 0.48 -4.05 -24.64
CA THR A 266 -0.33 -4.05 -23.42
C THR A 266 0.18 -5.10 -22.43
N LEU A 267 0.35 -4.70 -21.17
CA LEU A 267 0.10 -5.66 -20.09
C LEU A 267 -1.33 -6.21 -20.28
N PRO A 268 -1.61 -7.47 -19.94
CA PRO A 268 -2.96 -8.01 -19.92
C PRO A 268 -3.97 -7.00 -19.35
N LEU A 269 -5.19 -6.95 -19.90
CA LEU A 269 -6.19 -5.96 -19.47
C LEU A 269 -6.55 -6.13 -17.99
N GLU A 270 -6.37 -7.35 -17.48
CA GLU A 270 -6.50 -7.74 -16.08
C GLU A 270 -5.40 -7.11 -15.18
N ILE A 271 -4.38 -6.48 -15.77
CA ILE A 271 -3.27 -5.76 -15.14
C ILE A 271 -3.27 -4.31 -15.68
N ASP A 272 -4.46 -3.73 -15.86
CA ASP A 272 -4.62 -2.34 -16.32
C ASP A 272 -4.17 -1.31 -15.27
N SER A 273 -4.05 -1.73 -14.02
CA SER A 273 -3.55 -0.94 -12.90
C SER A 273 -2.43 -1.66 -12.18
N VAL A 274 -1.34 -0.95 -11.92
CA VAL A 274 -0.25 -1.44 -11.04
C VAL A 274 -0.77 -1.69 -9.63
N LEU A 275 -1.85 -1.00 -9.24
CA LEU A 275 -2.53 -1.17 -7.97
C LEU A 275 -3.29 -2.50 -7.87
N ALA A 276 -3.61 -3.14 -8.99
CA ALA A 276 -4.28 -4.43 -8.99
C ALA A 276 -3.29 -5.59 -8.77
N ILE A 277 -1.97 -5.35 -8.81
CA ILE A 277 -0.95 -6.40 -8.71
C ILE A 277 -0.83 -6.85 -7.24
N THR A 278 -1.25 -8.08 -6.96
CA THR A 278 -1.21 -8.67 -5.62
C THR A 278 -0.14 -9.76 -5.50
N SER A 279 0.18 -10.41 -6.62
CA SER A 279 1.18 -11.48 -6.67
C SER A 279 1.95 -11.49 -7.96
N LEU A 280 3.21 -11.89 -7.87
CA LEU A 280 4.07 -12.18 -9.00
C LEU A 280 4.74 -13.54 -8.80
N GLN A 281 4.77 -14.33 -9.87
CA GLN A 281 5.42 -15.63 -9.90
C GLN A 281 6.29 -15.72 -11.15
N VAL A 282 7.40 -16.44 -11.02
CA VAL A 282 8.22 -16.91 -12.13
C VAL A 282 8.09 -18.42 -12.18
N LEU A 283 7.65 -18.95 -13.30
CA LEU A 283 7.45 -20.38 -13.52
C LEU A 283 8.48 -20.90 -14.53
N ASP A 284 8.95 -22.14 -14.36
CA ASP A 284 9.82 -22.80 -15.32
C ASP A 284 9.05 -23.37 -16.55
N SER A 285 9.73 -24.15 -17.38
CA SER A 285 9.13 -24.80 -18.55
C SER A 285 8.10 -25.88 -18.21
N SER A 286 8.10 -26.37 -16.97
CA SER A 286 7.20 -27.40 -16.44
C SER A 286 6.06 -26.80 -15.61
N ASP A 287 5.88 -25.47 -15.67
CA ASP A 287 4.89 -24.72 -14.89
C ASP A 287 5.09 -24.80 -13.37
N GLN A 288 6.30 -25.14 -12.91
CA GLN A 288 6.63 -25.09 -11.49
C GLN A 288 7.04 -23.67 -11.10
N ILE A 289 6.52 -23.19 -9.97
CA ILE A 289 6.92 -21.90 -9.40
C ILE A 289 8.39 -22.04 -8.96
N VAL A 290 9.25 -21.15 -9.45
CA VAL A 290 10.66 -21.07 -9.03
C VAL A 290 10.93 -19.83 -8.18
N LEU A 291 10.18 -18.75 -8.41
CA LEU A 291 10.20 -17.54 -7.61
C LEU A 291 8.77 -17.06 -7.38
N SER A 292 8.49 -16.52 -6.20
CA SER A 292 7.20 -15.90 -5.92
C SER A 292 7.34 -14.71 -4.97
N GLY A 293 6.47 -13.72 -5.15
CA GLY A 293 6.35 -12.58 -4.27
C GLY A 293 4.92 -12.05 -4.23
N ARG A 294 4.58 -11.33 -3.16
CA ARG A 294 3.28 -10.71 -2.97
C ARG A 294 3.44 -9.24 -2.62
N LEU A 295 2.51 -8.41 -3.09
CA LEU A 295 2.41 -7.02 -2.68
C LEU A 295 1.56 -6.97 -1.39
N GLY A 296 2.10 -6.40 -0.30
CA GLY A 296 1.34 -6.11 0.92
C GLY A 296 1.52 -7.05 2.12
N ASN A 297 2.37 -8.09 2.04
CA ASN A 297 2.74 -8.91 3.19
C ASN A 297 4.27 -9.00 3.27
N SER A 298 4.90 -8.04 3.94
CA SER A 298 6.25 -8.17 4.51
C SER A 298 6.14 -8.05 6.01
#